data_AF-A0A8D2KB03-F1
#
_entry.id   AF-A0A8D2KB03-F1
#
_cell.length_a   1.000
_cell.length_b   1.000
_cell.length_c   1.000
_cell.angle_alpha   90.00
_cell.angle_beta   90.00
_cell.angle_gamma   90.00
#
_symmetry.space_group_name_H-M   'P 1'
#
loop_
_entity.id
_entity.type
_entity.pdbx_description
1 polymer ?
#
loop_
_entity_poly.entity_id
_entity_poly.type
_entity_poly.pdbx_seq_one_letter_code
_entity_poly.pdbx_strand_id
1 'polypeptide(L)'
;MGEPGFFVTGDRAGGRSWCLRRVGMSAGWLLLEDGREVTVGRGFGVTYQLVSKICPLMISRNHCVLKQNPEGQWTIMDNKVQEFTES
;
A
#
# COMPACT_ATOMS: atom_id res chain seq x y z
N MET A 1 26.10 -15.26 22.33
CA MET A 1 26.09 -15.97 21.04
C MET A 1 24.82 -15.55 20.32
N GLY A 2 24.96 -14.98 19.12
CA GLY A 2 23.89 -14.28 18.41
C GLY A 2 22.80 -15.19 17.86
N GLU A 3 21.61 -14.61 17.76
CA GLU A 3 20.36 -15.16 17.24
C GLU A 3 20.51 -15.70 15.80
N PRO A 4 19.82 -16.79 15.42
CA PRO A 4 19.65 -17.11 14.01
C PRO A 4 18.59 -16.17 13.44
N GLY A 5 19.03 -15.20 12.65
CA GLY A 5 18.17 -14.29 11.91
C GLY A 5 17.11 -15.05 11.12
N PHE A 6 15.88 -14.56 11.21
CA PHE A 6 14.75 -15.06 10.43
C PHE A 6 14.97 -14.67 8.97
N PHE A 7 15.65 -15.53 8.21
CA PHE A 7 15.80 -15.38 6.77
C PHE A 7 14.43 -15.56 6.11
N VAL A 8 13.68 -14.47 5.93
CA VAL A 8 12.59 -14.43 4.94
C VAL A 8 13.24 -14.38 3.58
N THR A 9 13.39 -15.54 2.95
CA THR A 9 13.81 -15.64 1.56
C THR A 9 12.92 -16.66 0.86
N GLY A 10 12.22 -16.19 -0.17
CA GLY A 10 11.59 -17.05 -1.17
C GLY A 10 10.08 -17.17 -1.00
N ASP A 11 9.38 -16.33 -1.75
CA ASP A 11 8.04 -16.54 -2.27
C ASP A 11 7.87 -18.00 -2.71
N ARG A 12 7.34 -18.84 -1.81
CA ARG A 12 6.63 -20.05 -2.19
C ARG A 12 5.22 -19.57 -2.47
N ALA A 13 4.71 -19.81 -3.68
CA ALA A 13 3.35 -19.49 -4.12
C ALA A 13 2.21 -20.11 -3.26
N GLY A 14 2.49 -20.61 -2.06
CA GLY A 14 1.53 -21.09 -1.05
C GLY A 14 1.58 -20.31 0.28
N GLY A 15 2.32 -19.20 0.37
CA GLY A 15 2.29 -18.30 1.53
C GLY A 15 0.99 -17.50 1.61
N ARG A 16 0.55 -17.14 2.83
CA ARG A 16 -0.54 -16.17 3.01
C ARG A 16 0.05 -14.76 2.97
N SER A 17 -0.59 -13.88 2.21
CA SER A 17 -0.22 -12.46 2.14
C SER A 17 -1.41 -11.59 2.50
N TRP A 18 -1.13 -10.46 3.12
CA TRP A 18 -2.16 -9.44 3.37
C TRP A 18 -2.49 -8.72 2.06
N CYS A 19 -3.75 -8.34 1.89
CA CYS A 19 -4.16 -7.55 0.74
C CYS A 19 -5.35 -6.64 1.08
N LEU A 20 -5.49 -5.55 0.33
CA LEU A 20 -6.70 -4.75 0.32
C LEU A 20 -7.63 -5.27 -0.78
N ARG A 21 -8.73 -5.89 -0.37
CA ARG A 21 -9.79 -6.30 -1.29
C ARG A 21 -10.71 -5.13 -1.58
N ARG A 22 -10.95 -4.86 -2.87
CA ARG A 22 -11.93 -3.86 -3.27
C ARG A 22 -13.35 -4.35 -2.96
N VAL A 23 -14.07 -3.62 -2.13
CA VAL A 23 -15.46 -3.95 -1.77
C VAL A 23 -16.35 -3.83 -3.01
N GLY A 24 -17.22 -4.81 -3.22
CA GLY A 24 -18.12 -4.86 -4.38
C GLY A 24 -17.48 -5.32 -5.69
N MET A 25 -16.18 -5.67 -5.70
CA MET A 25 -15.48 -6.12 -6.92
C MET A 25 -14.57 -7.33 -6.65
N SER A 26 -14.43 -8.19 -7.66
CA SER A 26 -13.54 -9.36 -7.61
C SER A 26 -12.13 -9.08 -8.15
N ALA A 27 -11.87 -7.86 -8.63
CA ALA A 27 -10.60 -7.46 -9.23
C ALA A 27 -10.06 -6.16 -8.58
N GLY A 28 -8.80 -5.84 -8.89
CA GLY A 28 -8.13 -4.63 -8.38
C GLY A 28 -7.74 -4.71 -6.91
N TRP A 29 -7.31 -5.90 -6.45
CA TRP A 29 -6.82 -6.10 -5.10
C TRP A 29 -5.39 -5.58 -4.99
N LEU A 30 -5.05 -4.97 -3.87
CA LEU A 30 -3.71 -4.42 -3.64
C LEU A 30 -2.96 -5.35 -2.70
N LEU A 31 -1.86 -5.92 -3.16
CA LEU A 31 -1.02 -6.83 -2.36
C LEU A 31 -0.20 -6.01 -1.37
N LEU A 32 -0.15 -6.49 -0.12
CA LEU A 32 0.72 -5.94 0.91
C LEU A 32 1.89 -6.91 1.10
N GLU A 33 2.97 -6.65 0.36
CA GLU A 33 4.19 -7.46 0.42
C GLU A 33 4.91 -7.22 1.75
N ASP A 34 5.16 -8.29 2.49
CA ASP A 34 5.79 -8.24 3.82
C ASP A 34 7.18 -7.59 3.74
N GLY A 35 7.49 -6.73 4.71
CA GLY A 35 8.74 -5.96 4.74
C GLY A 35 8.85 -4.82 3.73
N ARG A 36 7.82 -4.57 2.89
CA ARG A 36 7.80 -3.45 1.94
C ARG A 36 6.79 -2.37 2.30
N GLU A 37 7.14 -1.15 1.93
CA GLU A 37 6.22 -0.03 1.92
C GLU A 37 5.36 -0.07 0.66
N VAL A 38 4.04 0.04 0.83
CA VAL A 38 3.07 0.08 -0.26
C VAL A 38 2.44 1.46 -0.32
N THR A 39 2.74 2.20 -1.39
CA THR A 39 2.20 3.55 -1.59
C THR A 39 1.04 3.51 -2.58
N VAL A 40 -0.03 4.25 -2.28
CA VAL A 40 -1.25 4.30 -3.08
C VAL A 40 -1.55 5.76 -3.44
N GLY A 41 -1.95 6.03 -4.68
CA GLY A 41 -2.32 7.37 -5.13
C GLY A 41 -2.55 7.43 -6.63
N ARG A 42 -2.77 8.62 -7.20
CA ARG A 42 -2.91 8.80 -8.67
C ARG A 42 -1.60 9.12 -9.39
N GLY A 43 -0.52 9.41 -8.65
CA GLY A 43 0.78 9.78 -9.22
C GLY A 43 1.48 8.59 -9.89
N PHE A 44 2.55 8.86 -10.65
CA PHE A 44 3.34 7.80 -11.30
C PHE A 44 4.39 7.15 -10.37
N GLY A 45 4.70 7.77 -9.24
CA GLY A 45 5.73 7.30 -8.30
C GLY A 45 5.19 6.48 -7.13
N VAL A 46 3.99 5.91 -7.25
CA VAL A 46 3.37 5.08 -6.21
C VAL A 46 3.36 3.60 -6.61
N THR A 47 3.31 2.70 -5.63
CA THR A 47 3.23 1.25 -5.86
C THR A 47 1.94 0.88 -6.60
N TYR A 48 0.81 1.46 -6.19
CA TYR A 48 -0.49 1.26 -6.81
C TYR A 48 -1.11 2.57 -7.27
N GLN A 49 -1.14 2.76 -8.60
CA GLN A 49 -1.77 3.90 -9.23
C GLN A 49 -3.29 3.66 -9.36
N LEU A 50 -4.09 4.50 -8.70
CA LEU A 50 -5.54 4.51 -8.83
C LEU A 50 -5.98 5.64 -9.76
N VAL A 51 -6.63 5.27 -10.86
CA VAL A 51 -7.17 6.22 -11.85
C VAL A 51 -8.68 6.02 -11.97
N SER A 52 -9.45 7.02 -11.53
CA SER A 52 -10.90 7.05 -11.70
C SER A 52 -11.25 7.81 -12.97
N LYS A 53 -12.10 7.22 -13.84
CA LYS A 53 -12.66 7.90 -15.01
C LYS A 53 -13.75 8.91 -14.65
N ILE A 54 -14.39 8.75 -13.48
CA ILE A 54 -15.54 9.55 -13.06
C ILE A 54 -15.08 10.76 -12.24
N CYS A 55 -14.15 10.55 -11.30
CA CYS A 55 -13.63 11.62 -10.43
C CYS A 55 -12.10 11.53 -10.31
N PRO A 56 -11.33 11.98 -11.33
CA PRO A 56 -9.87 11.81 -11.36
C PRO A 56 -9.11 12.49 -10.20
N LEU A 57 -9.70 13.48 -9.54
CA LEU A 57 -9.07 14.28 -8.50
C LEU A 57 -9.43 13.85 -7.06
N MET A 58 -10.33 12.88 -6.89
CA MET A 58 -10.75 12.38 -5.57
C MET A 58 -9.59 11.71 -4.81
N ILE A 59 -8.63 11.14 -5.53
CA ILE A 59 -7.43 10.51 -4.97
C ILE A 59 -6.25 11.45 -5.22
N SER A 60 -5.51 11.78 -4.17
CA SER A 60 -4.31 12.62 -4.28
C SER A 60 -3.16 11.86 -4.97
N ARG A 61 -2.11 12.58 -5.38
CA ARG A 61 -0.96 11.97 -6.09
C ARG A 61 -0.27 10.89 -5.23
N ASN A 62 -0.12 11.16 -3.94
CA ASN A 62 0.38 10.27 -2.90
C ASN A 62 -0.66 10.30 -1.78
N HIS A 63 -1.55 9.31 -1.76
CA HIS A 63 -2.75 9.32 -0.93
C HIS A 63 -2.53 8.66 0.43
N CYS A 64 -2.02 7.43 0.42
CA CYS A 64 -1.68 6.76 1.66
C CYS A 64 -0.50 5.83 1.48
N VAL A 65 0.05 5.43 2.63
CA VAL A 65 1.17 4.51 2.74
C VAL A 65 0.76 3.40 3.69
N LEU A 66 0.96 2.15 3.27
CA LEU A 66 0.81 0.97 4.11
C LEU A 66 2.18 0.37 4.37
N LYS A 67 2.45 0.06 5.64
CA LYS A 67 3.75 -0.42 6.08
C LYS A 67 3.62 -1.18 7.40
N GLN A 68 4.46 -2.19 7.59
CA GLN A 68 4.61 -2.82 8.89
C GLN A 68 5.41 -1.92 9.85
N ASN A 69 4.90 -1.77 11.07
CA ASN A 69 5.65 -1.16 12.16
C ASN A 69 6.81 -2.11 12.60
N PRO A 70 7.71 -1.67 13.50
CA PRO A 70 8.79 -2.54 14.01
C PRO A 70 8.32 -3.82 14.71
N GLU A 71 7.04 -3.91 15.09
CA GLU A 71 6.41 -5.08 15.70
C GLU A 71 5.82 -6.04 14.66
N GLY A 72 5.94 -5.73 13.37
CA GLY A 72 5.42 -6.54 12.25
C GLY A 72 3.92 -6.34 11.97
N GLN A 73 3.26 -5.40 12.64
CA GLN A 73 1.84 -5.10 12.45
C GLN A 73 1.65 -4.13 11.29
N TRP A 74 0.69 -4.42 10.41
CA TRP A 74 0.31 -3.52 9.31
C TRP A 74 -0.32 -2.23 9.84
N THR A 75 0.21 -1.11 9.38
CA THR A 75 -0.33 0.22 9.64
C THR A 75 -0.67 0.91 8.32
N ILE A 76 -1.61 1.84 8.36
CA ILE A 76 -1.95 2.73 7.26
C ILE A 76 -1.77 4.17 7.73
N MET A 77 -1.13 4.98 6.89
CA MET A 77 -0.91 6.40 7.15
C MET A 77 -1.42 7.19 5.96
N ASP A 78 -2.28 8.17 6.22
CA ASP A 78 -2.64 9.18 5.24
C ASP A 78 -1.42 10.07 4.96
N ASN A 79 -1.08 10.24 3.69
CA ASN A 79 -0.10 11.25 3.31
C ASN A 79 -0.85 12.56 3.21
N LYS A 80 -0.64 13.44 4.20
CA LYS A 80 -1.31 14.75 4.26
C LYS A 80 -1.35 15.38 2.88
N VAL A 81 -2.57 15.56 2.41
CA VAL A 81 -2.89 16.27 1.17
C VAL A 81 -2.31 17.69 1.30
N GLN A 82 -1.48 18.13 0.34
CA GLN A 82 -1.43 19.55 0.02
C GLN A 82 -2.80 19.86 -0.57
N GLU A 83 -3.75 20.25 0.28
CA GLU A 83 -5.07 20.69 -0.16
C GLU A 83 -4.78 21.93 -0.99
N PHE A 84 -5.16 21.91 -2.27
CA PHE A 84 -5.16 23.12 -3.06
C PHE A 84 -6.16 24.06 -2.39
N THR A 85 -5.67 24.99 -1.57
CA THR A 85 -6.43 26.18 -1.21
C THR A 85 -6.65 26.94 -2.50
N GLU A 86 -7.87 26.90 -3.03
CA GLU A 86 -8.30 27.83 -4.07
C GLU A 86 -8.03 29.26 -3.57
N SER A 87 -7.27 30.01 -4.37
CA SER A 87 -6.96 31.43 -4.16
C SER A 87 -8.02 32.30 -4.79
#